data_AF-A0A1D3JNY9-F1
#
_entry.id   AF-A0A1D3JNY9-F1
#
_cell.length_a   1.000
_cell.length_b   1.000
_cell.length_c   1.000
_cell.angle_alpha   90.00
_cell.angle_beta   90.00
_cell.angle_gamma   90.00
#
_symmetry.space_group_name_H-M   'P 1'
#
loop_
_entity.id
_entity.type
_entity.pdbx_description
1 polymer ?
#
loop_
_entity_poly.entity_id
_entity_poly.type
_entity_poly.pdbx_seq_one_letter_code
_entity_poly.pdbx_strand_id
1 'polypeptide(L)'
;MNKDVCSNFLYLTTNLKYDSSNKNYQIINGDHLKKHCDNENCGSDLEKISAGCLYFFNEFFGSSSVFESVAKNNINIVDYIIIW
;
A
#
# COMPACT_ATOMS: atom_id res chain seq x y z
N MET A 1 -13.01 6.77 -8.31
CA MET A 1 -11.95 5.76 -8.16
C MET A 1 -12.58 4.38 -8.25
N ASN A 2 -11.97 3.43 -8.97
CA ASN A 2 -12.50 2.07 -9.19
C ASN A 2 -12.64 1.35 -7.83
N LYS A 3 -13.68 0.52 -7.66
CA LYS A 3 -13.93 -0.24 -6.43
C LYS A 3 -12.70 -1.01 -5.94
N ASP A 4 -11.96 -1.65 -6.83
CA ASP A 4 -10.78 -2.46 -6.48
C ASP A 4 -9.61 -1.57 -6.02
N VAL A 5 -9.47 -0.40 -6.65
CA VAL A 5 -8.52 0.62 -6.20
C VAL A 5 -8.90 1.12 -4.81
N CYS A 6 -10.16 1.52 -4.60
CA CYS A 6 -10.65 1.95 -3.28
C CYS A 6 -10.42 0.91 -2.19
N SER A 7 -10.68 -0.37 -2.48
CA SER A 7 -10.47 -1.47 -1.55
C SER A 7 -9.01 -1.58 -1.10
N ASN A 8 -8.06 -1.42 -2.02
CA ASN A 8 -6.64 -1.44 -1.70
C ASN A 8 -6.20 -0.26 -0.83
N PHE A 9 -6.64 0.96 -1.14
CA PHE A 9 -6.35 2.13 -0.30
C PHE A 9 -6.99 2.03 1.09
N LEU A 10 -8.21 1.49 1.16
CA LEU A 10 -8.87 1.22 2.44
C LEU A 10 -8.13 0.17 3.25
N TYR A 11 -7.73 -0.94 2.61
CA TYR A 11 -6.91 -1.97 3.27
C TYR A 11 -5.62 -1.38 3.84
N LEU A 12 -4.93 -0.57 3.04
CA LEU A 12 -3.67 0.01 3.45
C LEU A 12 -3.83 1.00 4.61
N THR A 13 -4.74 1.98 4.49
CA THR A 13 -4.99 3.00 5.53
C THR A 13 -5.56 2.42 6.83
N THR A 14 -6.23 1.27 6.76
CA THR A 14 -6.72 0.56 7.95
C THR A 14 -5.65 -0.28 8.63
N ASN A 15 -4.63 -0.73 7.90
CA ASN A 15 -3.57 -1.59 8.43
C ASN A 15 -2.25 -0.87 8.73
N LEU A 16 -1.96 0.26 8.07
CA LEU A 16 -0.82 1.13 8.35
C LEU A 16 -1.33 2.44 8.96
N LYS A 17 -1.26 2.56 10.28
CA LYS A 17 -1.81 3.71 11.02
C LYS A 17 -0.74 4.44 11.79
N TYR A 18 -0.85 5.76 11.84
CA TYR A 18 -0.05 6.56 12.75
C TYR A 18 -0.61 6.46 14.18
N ASP A 19 0.22 6.02 15.10
CA ASP A 19 -0.05 6.04 16.53
C ASP A 19 0.51 7.34 17.12
N SER A 20 -0.39 8.24 17.50
CA SER A 20 -0.02 9.53 18.08
C SER A 20 0.61 9.42 19.47
N SER A 21 0.33 8.35 20.22
CA SER A 21 0.89 8.12 21.55
C SER A 21 2.36 7.75 21.47
N ASN A 22 2.69 6.84 20.55
CA ASN A 22 4.05 6.37 20.32
C ASN A 22 4.81 7.20 19.26
N LYS A 23 4.10 8.12 18.59
CA LYS A 23 4.60 9.00 17.52
C LYS A 23 5.29 8.23 16.38
N ASN A 24 4.69 7.12 15.99
CA ASN A 24 5.22 6.26 14.95
C ASN A 24 4.10 5.55 14.17
N TYR A 25 4.45 4.95 13.05
CA TYR A 25 3.52 4.13 12.28
C TYR A 25 3.46 2.71 12.85
N GLN A 26 2.26 2.12 12.79
CA GLN A 26 1.95 0.78 13.27
C GLN A 26 1.32 -0.03 12.15
N ILE A 27 1.77 -1.29 12.02
CA ILE A 27 1.13 -2.28 11.16
C ILE A 27 0.24 -3.17 12.04
N ILE A 28 -1.08 -3.06 11.89
CA ILE A 28 -2.04 -3.67 12.82
C ILE A 28 -2.34 -5.14 12.45
N ASN A 29 -2.80 -5.40 11.23
CA ASN A 29 -3.11 -6.75 10.71
C ASN A 29 -2.62 -6.91 9.25
N GLY A 30 -1.41 -6.40 8.99
CA GLY A 30 -0.85 -6.26 7.65
C GLY A 30 0.18 -7.32 7.28
N ASP A 31 -0.13 -8.61 7.41
CA ASP A 31 0.79 -9.68 6.95
C ASP A 31 1.14 -9.53 5.46
N HIS A 32 0.20 -9.04 4.65
CA HIS A 32 0.46 -8.68 3.26
C HIS A 32 1.40 -7.48 3.12
N LEU A 33 1.35 -6.50 4.03
CA LEU A 33 2.29 -5.38 4.04
C LEU A 33 3.68 -5.82 4.46
N LYS A 34 3.79 -6.68 5.49
CA LYS A 34 5.08 -7.18 5.98
C LYS A 34 5.87 -7.97 4.94
N LYS A 35 5.21 -8.67 4.02
CA LYS A 35 5.87 -9.35 2.88
C LYS A 35 6.69 -8.41 2.00
N HIS A 36 6.42 -7.11 2.05
CA HIS A 36 7.16 -6.09 1.31
C HIS A 36 8.28 -5.44 2.15
N CYS A 37 8.54 -5.94 3.35
CA CYS A 37 9.67 -5.55 4.19
C CYS A 37 10.81 -6.56 4.08
N ASP A 38 12.03 -6.10 4.32
CA ASP A 38 13.19 -6.99 4.36
C ASP A 38 13.06 -7.98 5.53
N ASN A 39 13.16 -9.28 5.22
CA ASN A 39 12.89 -10.38 6.15
C ASN A 39 11.57 -10.22 6.94
N GLU A 40 10.54 -9.64 6.31
CA GLU A 40 9.24 -9.35 6.93
C GLU A 40 9.28 -8.41 8.15
N ASN A 41 10.41 -7.71 8.32
CA ASN A 41 10.63 -6.80 9.43
C ASN A 41 10.54 -5.34 9.00
N CYS A 42 9.50 -4.65 9.46
CA CYS A 42 9.27 -3.22 9.20
C CYS A 42 9.52 -2.44 10.50
N GLY A 43 10.78 -2.30 10.91
CA GLY A 43 11.13 -1.73 12.22
C GLY A 43 10.92 -0.23 12.30
N SER A 44 11.39 0.48 11.28
CA SER A 44 11.28 1.94 11.15
C SER A 44 10.00 2.36 10.44
N ASP A 45 9.60 3.62 10.63
CA ASP A 45 8.45 4.18 9.93
C ASP A 45 8.67 4.28 8.42
N LEU A 46 9.91 4.56 8.00
CA LEU A 46 10.26 4.57 6.58
C LEU A 46 10.06 3.19 5.94
N GLU A 47 10.46 2.11 6.62
CA GLU A 47 10.24 0.74 6.14
C GLU A 47 8.74 0.43 6.06
N LYS A 48 7.94 0.83 7.05
CA LYS A 48 6.48 0.60 7.03
C LYS A 48 5.79 1.37 5.89
N ILE A 49 6.15 2.63 5.68
CA ILE A 49 5.63 3.45 4.57
C ILE A 49 6.07 2.84 3.23
N SER A 50 7.34 2.49 3.11
CA SER A 50 7.89 1.87 1.88
C SER A 50 7.19 0.55 1.57
N ALA A 51 6.93 -0.27 2.58
CA ALA A 51 6.17 -1.51 2.44
C ALA A 51 4.74 -1.25 1.94
N GLY A 52 4.12 -0.16 2.40
CA GLY A 52 2.82 0.26 1.91
C GLY A 52 2.84 0.73 0.44
N CYS A 53 3.87 1.49 0.04
CA CYS A 53 4.07 1.83 -1.37
C CYS A 53 4.31 0.59 -2.23
N LEU A 54 5.16 -0.34 -1.78
CA LEU A 54 5.46 -1.59 -2.48
C LEU A 54 4.23 -2.50 -2.60
N TYR A 55 3.37 -2.53 -1.58
CA TYR A 55 2.06 -3.19 -1.67
C TYR A 55 1.23 -2.63 -2.82
N PHE A 56 1.10 -1.31 -2.93
CA PHE A 56 0.38 -0.72 -4.08
C PHE A 56 1.03 -1.03 -5.41
N PHE A 57 2.36 -1.00 -5.49
CA PHE A 57 3.04 -1.36 -6.73
C PHE A 57 2.78 -2.82 -7.12
N ASN A 58 2.78 -3.73 -6.15
CA ASN A 58 2.44 -5.13 -6.41
C ASN A 58 0.98 -5.30 -6.85
N GLU A 59 0.04 -4.67 -6.14
CA GLU A 59 -1.40 -4.83 -6.41
C GLU A 59 -1.89 -4.14 -7.68
N PHE A 60 -1.17 -3.12 -8.19
CA PHE A 60 -1.57 -2.39 -9.39
C PHE A 60 -0.65 -2.63 -10.59
N PHE A 61 0.58 -3.11 -10.37
CA PHE A 61 1.60 -3.26 -11.41
C PHE A 61 2.37 -4.59 -11.33
N GLY A 62 2.08 -5.47 -10.36
CA GLY A 62 2.80 -6.72 -10.16
C GLY A 62 2.62 -7.76 -11.27
N SER A 63 1.63 -7.58 -12.15
CA SER A 63 1.46 -8.40 -13.35
C SER A 63 0.92 -7.58 -14.53
N SER A 64 1.18 -8.06 -15.75
CA SER A 64 0.69 -7.42 -16.98
C SER A 64 -0.83 -7.35 -17.06
N SER A 65 -1.54 -8.39 -16.58
CA SER A 65 -3.00 -8.43 -16.59
C SER A 65 -3.61 -7.40 -15.63
N VAL A 66 -3.03 -7.25 -14.44
CA VAL A 66 -3.45 -6.25 -13.45
C VAL A 66 -3.16 -4.84 -13.98
N PHE A 67 -1.97 -4.61 -14.51
CA PHE A 67 -1.60 -3.33 -15.11
C PHE A 67 -2.56 -2.92 -16.23
N GLU A 68 -2.87 -3.83 -17.16
CA GLU A 68 -3.82 -3.56 -18.24
C GLU A 68 -5.22 -3.20 -17.71
N SER A 69 -5.69 -3.87 -16.65
CA SER A 69 -6.98 -3.57 -16.02
C SER A 69 -7.00 -2.16 -15.42
N VAL A 70 -5.93 -1.79 -14.70
CA VAL A 70 -5.83 -0.46 -14.08
C VAL A 70 -5.67 0.64 -15.15
N ALA A 71 -4.83 0.41 -16.16
CA ALA A 71 -4.60 1.34 -17.26
C ALA A 71 -5.86 1.58 -18.12
N LYS A 72 -6.62 0.52 -18.44
CA LYS A 72 -7.88 0.64 -19.21
C LYS A 72 -8.96 1.44 -18.47
N ASN A 73 -8.88 1.55 -17.15
CA ASN A 73 -9.82 2.32 -16.34
C ASN A 73 -9.50 3.82 -16.28
N ASN A 74 -8.47 4.33 -16.99
CA ASN A 74 -8.09 5.75 -17.06
C ASN A 74 -7.95 6.45 -15.69
N ILE A 75 -7.52 5.71 -14.66
CA ILE A 75 -7.24 6.27 -13.34
C ILE A 75 -5.75 6.56 -13.27
N ASN A 76 -5.37 7.79 -12.92
CA ASN A 76 -3.99 8.13 -12.59
C ASN A 76 -3.61 7.53 -11.23
N ILE A 77 -3.54 6.20 -11.17
CA ILE A 77 -3.30 5.45 -9.92
C ILE A 77 -1.97 5.87 -9.26
N VAL A 78 -0.98 6.22 -10.07
CA VAL A 78 0.32 6.72 -9.63
C VAL A 78 0.16 8.02 -8.84
N ASP A 79 -0.68 8.94 -9.31
CA ASP A 79 -0.96 10.20 -8.60
C ASP A 79 -1.60 9.91 -7.23
N TYR A 80 -2.53 8.95 -7.16
CA TYR A 80 -3.15 8.54 -5.90
C TYR A 80 -2.16 7.90 -4.92
N ILE A 81 -1.21 7.09 -5.42
CA ILE A 81 -0.17 6.47 -4.59
C ILE A 81 0.76 7.54 -4.01
N ILE A 82 1.07 8.60 -4.76
CA ILE A 82 1.93 9.71 -4.31
C ILE A 82 1.20 10.63 -3.33
N ILE A 83 -0.10 10.84 -3.52
CA ILE A 83 -0.94 11.69 -2.65
C ILE A 83 -1.20 11.04 -1.28
N TRP A 84 -1.27 9.71 -1.24
CA TRP A 84 -1.42 8.96 0.00
C TRP A 84 -0.19 9.09 0.91
#